data_AF-A0A495WAX7-F1
#
_entry.id   AF-A0A495WAX7-F1
#
_cell.length_a   1.000
_cell.length_b   1.000
_cell.length_c   1.000
_cell.angle_alpha   90.00
_cell.angle_beta   90.00
_cell.angle_gamma   90.00
#
_symmetry.space_group_name_H-M   'P 1'
#
loop_
_entity.id
_entity.type
_entity.pdbx_description
1 polymer ?
#
loop_
_entity_poly.entity_id
_entity_poly.type
_entity_poly.pdbx_seq_one_letter_code
_entity_poly.pdbx_strand_id
1 'polypeptide(L)'
;MAWSIAQVARMSKVTSRTLRHYDAIGLLEPAWVGGNGHRYYEREQLLRLQQILLLRDLGLGLDTVAEVLDGRHRAVDVLRNHRRWLRAEQERLARLADTVTRTIREMEGGEHNMKMEELFDGFDADQQARYEAELVERLGEGVQEHIDEGKRRMRGWTRADADTFMAEWHAVAEAYGALFDAGVAPDAPEAQEVTDRHYRWICLGWTPNRESYTGLGRLYVDAPDFKVQFDARAEGLAEWVRDAIAAYAEARLS
;
A
#
# COMPACT_ATOMS: atom_id res chain seq x y z
N MET A 1 -21.80 -40.08 22.80
CA MET A 1 -21.77 -39.06 23.87
C MET A 1 -21.74 -37.71 23.19
N ALA A 2 -22.57 -36.76 23.62
CA ALA A 2 -22.71 -35.44 23.00
C ALA A 2 -22.28 -34.34 23.98
N TRP A 3 -21.66 -33.28 23.45
CA TRP A 3 -21.15 -32.12 24.19
C TRP A 3 -21.91 -30.87 23.78
N SER A 4 -22.32 -30.07 24.75
CA SER A 4 -22.89 -28.74 24.50
C SER A 4 -21.83 -27.78 23.93
N ILE A 5 -22.26 -26.76 23.19
CA ILE A 5 -21.38 -25.71 22.67
C ILE A 5 -20.48 -25.07 23.74
N ALA A 6 -20.94 -24.97 24.98
CA ALA A 6 -20.16 -24.43 26.09
C ALA A 6 -19.04 -25.38 26.55
N GLN A 7 -19.29 -26.70 26.55
CA GLN A 7 -18.29 -27.71 26.84
C GLN A 7 -17.24 -27.77 25.73
N VAL A 8 -17.67 -27.75 24.46
CA VAL A 8 -16.76 -27.74 23.31
C VAL A 8 -15.88 -26.50 23.34
N ALA A 9 -16.46 -25.31 23.50
CA ALA A 9 -15.72 -24.06 23.60
C ALA A 9 -14.64 -24.09 24.70
N ARG A 10 -14.96 -24.66 25.86
CA ARG A 10 -14.00 -24.81 26.97
C ARG A 10 -12.87 -25.77 26.63
N MET A 11 -13.19 -26.91 26.01
CA MET A 11 -12.21 -27.95 25.65
C MET A 11 -11.27 -27.50 24.54
N SER A 12 -11.82 -26.84 23.50
CA SER A 12 -11.06 -26.41 22.33
C SER A 12 -10.46 -25.00 22.47
N LYS A 13 -10.74 -24.32 23.58
CA LYS A 13 -10.33 -22.92 23.85
C LYS A 13 -10.84 -21.89 22.83
N VAL A 14 -11.81 -22.25 22.00
CA VAL A 14 -12.47 -21.31 21.10
C VAL A 14 -13.76 -20.78 21.71
N THR A 15 -14.18 -19.58 21.32
CA THR A 15 -15.40 -19.01 21.88
C THR A 15 -16.64 -19.71 21.30
N SER A 16 -17.74 -19.76 22.06
CA SER A 16 -19.03 -20.24 21.52
C SER A 16 -19.52 -19.36 20.35
N ARG A 17 -19.08 -18.10 20.25
CA ARG A 17 -19.34 -17.24 19.09
C ARG A 17 -18.62 -17.76 17.85
N THR A 18 -17.36 -18.18 17.97
CA THR A 18 -16.59 -18.79 16.88
C THR A 18 -17.24 -20.08 16.40
N LEU A 19 -17.68 -20.95 17.32
CA LEU A 19 -18.39 -22.19 16.93
C LEU A 19 -19.71 -21.92 16.20
N ARG A 20 -20.48 -20.90 16.61
CA ARG A 20 -21.68 -20.47 15.87
C ARG A 20 -21.35 -19.87 14.52
N HIS A 21 -20.22 -19.16 14.40
CA HIS A 21 -19.78 -18.64 13.13
C HIS A 21 -19.40 -19.77 12.17
N TYR A 22 -18.67 -20.79 12.63
CA TYR A 22 -18.33 -21.96 11.81
C TYR A 22 -19.56 -22.74 11.36
N ASP A 23 -20.55 -22.89 12.22
CA ASP A 23 -21.87 -23.43 11.86
C ASP A 23 -22.54 -22.58 10.76
N ALA A 24 -22.61 -21.26 10.96
CA ALA A 24 -23.27 -20.35 10.01
C ALA A 24 -22.64 -20.35 8.60
N ILE A 25 -21.35 -20.63 8.48
CA ILE A 25 -20.64 -20.73 7.19
C ILE A 25 -20.54 -22.17 6.67
N GLY A 26 -21.20 -23.14 7.32
CA GLY A 26 -21.17 -24.56 6.95
C GLY A 26 -19.83 -25.27 7.21
N LEU A 27 -18.89 -24.61 7.90
CA LEU A 27 -17.57 -25.16 8.16
C LEU A 27 -17.60 -26.23 9.27
N LEU A 28 -18.43 -26.01 10.30
CA LEU A 28 -18.62 -26.96 11.40
C LEU A 28 -20.08 -26.94 11.88
N GLU A 29 -20.89 -27.80 11.28
CA GLU A 29 -22.27 -28.01 11.70
C GLU A 29 -22.34 -28.81 13.01
N PRO A 30 -23.29 -28.48 13.92
CA PRO A 30 -23.55 -29.30 15.09
C PRO A 30 -24.12 -30.67 14.67
N ALA A 31 -23.94 -31.68 15.51
CA ALA A 31 -24.58 -32.98 15.28
C ALA A 31 -26.11 -32.86 15.30
N TRP A 32 -26.64 -32.03 16.19
CA TRP A 32 -28.05 -31.66 16.25
C TRP A 32 -28.27 -30.40 17.09
N VAL A 33 -29.46 -29.83 16.95
CA VAL A 33 -29.94 -28.69 17.75
C VAL A 33 -31.12 -29.16 18.61
N GLY A 34 -31.02 -28.97 19.93
CA GLY A 34 -32.08 -29.36 20.87
C GLY A 34 -33.30 -28.46 20.79
N GLY A 35 -34.44 -28.91 21.34
CA GLY A 35 -35.70 -28.14 21.35
C GLY A 35 -35.61 -26.80 22.09
N ASN A 36 -34.57 -26.58 22.89
CA ASN A 36 -34.23 -25.33 23.55
C ASN A 36 -33.28 -24.42 22.73
N GLY A 37 -32.96 -24.79 21.48
CA GLY A 37 -32.03 -24.07 20.61
C GLY A 37 -30.55 -24.29 20.93
N HIS A 38 -30.22 -25.17 21.88
CA HIS A 38 -28.82 -25.49 22.18
C HIS A 38 -28.21 -26.44 21.14
N ARG A 39 -26.96 -26.14 20.76
CA ARG A 39 -26.19 -26.94 19.81
C ARG A 39 -25.39 -28.01 20.54
N TYR A 40 -25.43 -29.22 19.99
CA TYR A 40 -24.72 -30.37 20.51
C TYR A 40 -23.79 -30.94 19.45
N TYR A 41 -22.60 -31.33 19.88
CA TYR A 41 -21.54 -31.84 19.05
C TYR A 41 -21.21 -33.25 19.48
N GLU A 42 -20.89 -34.12 18.54
CA GLU A 42 -20.42 -35.46 18.80
C GLU A 42 -18.97 -35.62 18.35
N ARG A 43 -18.45 -36.84 18.46
CA ARG A 43 -17.03 -37.12 18.23
C ARG A 43 -16.56 -36.68 16.84
N GLU A 44 -17.40 -36.83 15.82
CA GLU A 44 -17.09 -36.46 14.44
C GLU A 44 -16.89 -34.95 14.29
N GLN A 45 -17.79 -34.15 14.88
CA GLN A 45 -17.64 -32.69 14.87
C GLN A 45 -16.43 -32.25 15.68
N LEU A 46 -16.09 -32.94 16.78
CA LEU A 46 -14.87 -32.64 17.53
C LEU A 46 -13.60 -32.93 16.71
N LEU A 47 -13.57 -34.01 15.93
CA LEU A 47 -12.46 -34.31 15.02
C LEU A 47 -12.36 -33.28 13.89
N ARG A 48 -13.49 -32.88 13.29
CA ARG A 48 -13.52 -31.82 12.28
C ARG A 48 -13.05 -30.49 12.86
N LEU A 49 -13.51 -30.13 14.06
CA LEU A 49 -13.06 -28.93 14.78
C LEU A 49 -11.55 -28.96 15.02
N GLN A 50 -10.99 -30.09 15.47
CA GLN A 50 -9.55 -30.23 15.65
C GLN A 50 -8.79 -29.93 14.35
N GLN A 51 -9.25 -30.46 13.21
CA GLN A 51 -8.62 -30.22 11.91
C GLN A 51 -8.74 -28.75 11.47
N ILE A 52 -9.89 -28.11 11.69
CA ILE A 52 -10.08 -26.68 11.45
C ILE A 52 -9.06 -25.87 12.25
N LEU A 53 -8.92 -26.13 13.54
CA LEU A 53 -8.00 -25.39 14.41
C LEU A 53 -6.54 -25.60 14.00
N LEU A 54 -6.14 -26.82 13.66
CA LEU A 54 -4.80 -27.10 13.17
C LEU A 54 -4.46 -26.29 11.90
N LEU A 55 -5.37 -26.23 10.94
CA LEU A 55 -5.17 -25.49 9.70
C LEU A 55 -5.21 -23.96 9.93
N ARG A 56 -6.04 -23.50 10.88
CA ARG A 56 -6.07 -22.09 11.31
C ARG A 56 -4.80 -21.66 12.02
N ASP A 57 -4.23 -22.52 12.85
CA ASP A 57 -2.95 -22.27 13.53
C ASP A 57 -1.79 -22.20 12.52
N LEU A 58 -1.92 -22.89 11.38
CA LEU A 58 -1.02 -22.74 10.24
C LEU A 58 -1.28 -21.48 9.42
N GLY A 59 -2.21 -20.61 9.79
CA GLY A 59 -2.44 -19.31 9.12
C GLY A 59 -3.37 -19.36 7.90
N LEU A 60 -4.05 -20.48 7.64
CA LEU A 60 -4.99 -20.59 6.51
C LEU A 60 -6.30 -19.83 6.77
N GLY A 61 -6.84 -19.19 5.73
CA GLY A 61 -8.18 -18.59 5.76
C GLY A 61 -9.30 -19.64 5.85
N LEU A 62 -10.47 -19.28 6.38
CA LEU A 62 -11.58 -20.23 6.58
C LEU A 62 -12.09 -20.87 5.28
N ASP A 63 -12.06 -20.13 4.17
CA ASP A 63 -12.46 -20.64 2.85
C ASP A 63 -11.54 -21.77 2.37
N THR A 64 -10.22 -21.57 2.48
CA THR A 64 -9.22 -22.59 2.15
C THR A 64 -9.30 -23.79 3.09
N VAL A 65 -9.59 -23.56 4.38
CA VAL A 65 -9.83 -24.65 5.34
C VAL A 65 -11.03 -25.49 4.90
N ALA A 66 -12.13 -24.87 4.46
CA ALA A 66 -13.29 -25.59 3.95
C ALA A 66 -12.92 -26.45 2.72
N GLU A 67 -12.21 -25.89 1.74
CA GLU A 67 -11.77 -26.62 0.54
C GLU A 67 -10.91 -27.86 0.84
N VAL A 68 -10.04 -27.78 1.84
CA VAL A 68 -9.22 -28.91 2.30
C VAL A 68 -10.09 -30.00 2.94
N LEU A 69 -11.01 -29.60 3.82
CA LEU A 69 -11.84 -30.55 4.58
C LEU A 69 -12.93 -31.20 3.73
N ASP A 70 -13.38 -30.54 2.66
CA ASP A 70 -14.34 -31.07 1.71
C ASP A 70 -13.70 -32.02 0.68
N GLY A 71 -12.38 -32.24 0.76
CA GLY A 71 -11.64 -33.13 -0.13
C GLY A 71 -11.46 -32.59 -1.56
N ARG A 72 -11.82 -31.33 -1.81
CA ARG A 72 -11.61 -30.65 -3.11
C ARG A 72 -10.12 -30.52 -3.42
N HIS A 73 -9.27 -30.47 -2.40
CA HIS A 73 -7.82 -30.56 -2.52
C HIS A 73 -7.24 -31.61 -1.57
N ARG A 74 -6.18 -32.31 -2.00
CA ARG A 74 -5.40 -33.14 -1.07
C ARG A 74 -4.76 -32.22 -0.04
N ALA A 75 -4.98 -32.48 1.26
CA ALA A 75 -4.46 -31.65 2.35
C ALA A 75 -2.94 -31.36 2.22
N VAL A 76 -2.16 -32.34 1.75
CA VAL A 76 -0.71 -32.20 1.51
C VAL A 76 -0.39 -31.13 0.46
N ASP A 77 -1.19 -30.99 -0.59
CA ASP A 77 -0.92 -30.03 -1.65
C ASP A 77 -1.23 -28.59 -1.22
N VAL A 78 -2.29 -28.40 -0.41
CA VAL A 78 -2.57 -27.11 0.22
C VAL A 78 -1.47 -26.72 1.21
N LEU A 79 -1.00 -27.65 2.04
CA LEU A 79 0.14 -27.39 2.94
C LEU A 79 1.44 -27.09 2.17
N ARG A 80 1.69 -27.73 1.02
CA ARG A 80 2.82 -27.41 0.15
C ARG A 80 2.71 -26.00 -0.44
N ASN A 81 1.52 -25.61 -0.88
CA ASN A 81 1.26 -24.27 -1.42
C ASN A 81 1.43 -23.22 -0.33
N HIS A 82 0.86 -23.45 0.85
CA HIS A 82 1.01 -22.57 1.99
C HIS A 82 2.46 -22.44 2.45
N ARG A 83 3.22 -23.54 2.48
CA ARG A 83 4.67 -23.50 2.74
C ARG A 83 5.44 -22.67 1.71
N ARG A 84 5.05 -22.71 0.42
CA ARG A 84 5.67 -21.85 -0.61
C ARG A 84 5.34 -20.38 -0.37
N TRP A 85 4.08 -20.07 -0.05
CA TRP A 85 3.67 -18.72 0.31
C TRP A 85 4.40 -18.19 1.54
N LEU A 86 4.49 -18.96 2.62
CA LEU A 86 5.25 -18.58 3.83
C LEU A 86 6.72 -18.29 3.53
N ARG A 87 7.35 -19.07 2.64
CA ARG A 87 8.74 -18.80 2.23
C ARG A 87 8.88 -17.52 1.42
N ALA A 88 7.97 -17.27 0.48
CA ALA A 88 7.96 -16.03 -0.29
C ALA A 88 7.76 -14.82 0.63
N GLU A 89 6.86 -14.93 1.61
CA GLU A 89 6.63 -13.87 2.60
C GLU A 89 7.83 -13.67 3.52
N GLN A 90 8.50 -14.75 3.94
CA GLN A 90 9.74 -14.66 4.70
C GLN A 90 10.84 -13.93 3.91
N GLU A 91 11.00 -14.26 2.62
CA GLU A 91 11.96 -13.59 1.74
C GLU A 91 11.61 -12.11 1.57
N ARG A 92 10.32 -11.77 1.43
CA ARG A 92 9.85 -10.37 1.35
C ARG A 92 10.15 -9.59 2.63
N LEU A 93 9.83 -10.16 3.79
CA LEU A 93 10.11 -9.55 5.09
C LEU A 93 11.61 -9.40 5.35
N ALA A 94 12.42 -10.36 4.90
CA ALA A 94 13.88 -10.26 4.98
C ALA A 94 14.41 -9.09 4.14
N ARG A 95 13.93 -8.92 2.90
CA ARG A 95 14.28 -7.76 2.06
C ARG A 95 13.88 -6.44 2.72
N LEU A 96 12.67 -6.34 3.27
CA LEU A 96 12.23 -5.15 3.99
C LEU A 96 13.10 -4.84 5.22
N ALA A 97 13.48 -5.87 5.99
CA ALA A 97 14.36 -5.69 7.14
C ALA A 97 15.76 -5.19 6.72
N ASP A 98 16.29 -5.67 5.60
CA ASP A 98 17.53 -5.19 5.02
C ASP A 98 17.41 -3.72 4.57
N THR A 99 16.31 -3.36 3.91
CA THR A 99 16.00 -1.97 3.52
C THR A 99 15.98 -1.05 4.73
N VAL A 100 15.22 -1.40 5.79
CA VAL A 100 15.19 -0.64 7.05
C VAL A 100 16.58 -0.52 7.68
N THR A 101 17.36 -1.60 7.68
CA THR A 101 18.73 -1.58 8.21
C THR A 101 19.62 -0.61 7.44
N ARG A 102 19.46 -0.52 6.12
CA ARG A 102 20.20 0.44 5.29
C ARG A 102 19.74 1.87 5.57
N THR A 103 18.43 2.12 5.64
CA THR A 103 17.87 3.43 5.99
C THR A 103 18.38 3.93 7.35
N ILE A 104 18.42 3.06 8.38
CA ILE A 104 18.97 3.42 9.69
C ILE A 104 20.44 3.87 9.58
N ARG A 105 21.27 3.14 8.82
CA ARG A 105 22.69 3.48 8.64
C ARG A 105 22.90 4.84 7.95
N GLU A 106 22.03 5.19 7.01
CA GLU A 106 22.06 6.51 6.37
C GLU A 106 21.69 7.61 7.36
N MET A 107 20.62 7.42 8.12
CA MET A 107 20.18 8.38 9.14
C MET A 107 21.22 8.58 10.24
N GLU A 108 22.00 7.54 10.56
CA GLU A 108 23.07 7.56 11.56
C GLU A 108 24.40 8.15 11.06
N GLY A 109 24.52 8.53 9.77
CA GLY A 109 25.59 9.43 9.29
C GLY A 109 26.66 8.84 8.39
N GLY A 110 26.36 7.85 7.54
CA GLY A 110 27.31 7.29 6.57
C GLY A 110 26.81 7.31 5.13
N GLU A 111 27.44 8.15 4.29
CA GLU A 111 27.40 8.19 2.81
C GLU A 111 26.01 8.11 2.13
N HIS A 112 25.55 9.24 1.59
CA HIS A 112 24.38 9.37 0.69
C HIS A 112 24.61 8.70 -0.68
N ASN A 113 24.80 7.38 -0.70
CA ASN A 113 25.13 6.63 -1.92
C ASN A 113 24.19 5.44 -2.17
N MET A 114 23.03 5.38 -1.50
CA MET A 114 22.00 4.38 -1.82
C MET A 114 21.25 4.77 -3.09
N LYS A 115 20.94 3.76 -3.90
CA LYS A 115 20.13 3.90 -5.11
C LYS A 115 18.67 3.93 -4.71
N MET A 116 17.87 4.84 -5.27
CA MET A 116 16.47 4.97 -4.87
C MET A 116 15.64 3.71 -5.16
N GLU A 117 16.03 2.86 -6.12
CA GLU A 117 15.37 1.55 -6.33
C GLU A 117 15.55 0.59 -5.14
N GLU A 118 16.59 0.76 -4.33
CA GLU A 118 16.89 -0.07 -3.16
C GLU A 118 16.10 0.38 -1.91
N LEU A 119 15.58 1.62 -1.88
CA LEU A 119 14.64 2.09 -0.85
C LEU A 119 13.27 1.44 -0.98
N PHE A 120 12.89 1.04 -2.20
CA PHE A 120 11.59 0.42 -2.49
C PHE A 120 11.68 -1.09 -2.72
N ASP A 121 12.86 -1.70 -2.54
CA ASP A 121 13.03 -3.15 -2.62
C ASP A 121 12.20 -3.84 -1.51
N GLY A 122 11.21 -4.64 -1.93
CA GLY A 122 10.23 -5.29 -1.02
C GLY A 122 8.84 -4.63 -0.95
N PHE A 123 8.64 -3.48 -1.57
CA PHE A 123 7.31 -2.88 -1.81
C PHE A 123 6.76 -3.41 -3.14
N ASP A 124 5.65 -4.15 -3.09
CA ASP A 124 5.15 -4.99 -4.20
C ASP A 124 4.46 -4.17 -5.32
N ALA A 125 4.42 -4.72 -6.54
CA ALA A 125 3.67 -4.17 -7.68
C ALA A 125 2.15 -4.01 -7.37
N ASP A 126 1.63 -4.81 -6.44
CA ASP A 126 0.25 -4.71 -5.94
C ASP A 126 0.03 -3.45 -5.11
N GLN A 127 1.06 -2.92 -4.46
CA GLN A 127 0.98 -1.66 -3.73
C GLN A 127 0.99 -0.47 -4.68
N GLN A 128 1.81 -0.52 -5.73
CA GLN A 128 1.77 0.44 -6.84
C GLN A 128 0.38 0.49 -7.49
N ALA A 129 -0.23 -0.67 -7.77
CA ALA A 129 -1.55 -0.76 -8.36
C ALA A 129 -2.67 -0.21 -7.45
N ARG A 130 -2.57 -0.44 -6.13
CA ARG A 130 -3.50 0.15 -5.15
C ARG A 130 -3.35 1.66 -5.06
N TYR A 131 -2.12 2.17 -5.08
CA TYR A 131 -1.85 3.60 -5.05
C TYR A 131 -2.37 4.30 -6.31
N GLU A 132 -2.17 3.70 -7.48
CA GLU A 132 -2.73 4.18 -8.74
C GLU A 132 -4.27 4.18 -8.72
N ALA A 133 -4.89 3.11 -8.21
CA ALA A 133 -6.35 3.03 -8.07
C ALA A 133 -6.89 4.11 -7.12
N GLU A 134 -6.23 4.34 -5.99
CA GLU A 134 -6.58 5.39 -5.03
C GLU A 134 -6.42 6.80 -5.62
N LEU A 135 -5.39 7.04 -6.42
CA LEU A 135 -5.21 8.30 -7.14
C LEU A 135 -6.33 8.54 -8.15
N VAL A 136 -6.74 7.52 -8.91
CA VAL A 136 -7.86 7.61 -9.85
C VAL A 136 -9.19 7.85 -9.12
N GLU A 137 -9.43 7.16 -8.01
CA GLU A 137 -10.63 7.35 -7.18
C GLU A 137 -10.71 8.76 -6.59
N ARG A 138 -9.57 9.32 -6.13
CA ARG A 138 -9.54 10.62 -5.46
C ARG A 138 -9.51 11.83 -6.41
N LEU A 139 -8.88 11.70 -7.57
CA LEU A 139 -8.63 12.82 -8.49
C LEU A 139 -9.53 12.83 -9.74
N GLY A 140 -10.29 11.75 -10.00
CA GLY A 140 -11.34 11.71 -11.02
C GLY A 140 -10.90 11.28 -12.43
N GLU A 141 -11.77 11.54 -13.41
CA GLU A 141 -11.58 11.13 -14.81
C GLU A 141 -10.34 11.80 -15.45
N GLY A 142 -9.57 11.04 -16.23
CA GLY A 142 -8.34 11.51 -16.92
C GLY A 142 -7.04 11.12 -16.22
N VAL A 143 -7.05 10.86 -14.91
CA VAL A 143 -5.87 10.46 -14.11
C VAL A 143 -5.26 9.15 -14.62
N GLN A 144 -6.09 8.19 -14.99
CA GLN A 144 -5.64 6.92 -15.56
C GLN A 144 -4.87 7.12 -16.87
N GLU A 145 -5.31 8.04 -17.73
CA GLU A 145 -4.66 8.32 -19.02
C GLU A 145 -3.27 8.94 -18.81
N HIS A 146 -3.13 9.78 -17.79
CA HIS A 146 -1.86 10.40 -17.38
C HIS A 146 -0.88 9.36 -16.79
N ILE A 147 -1.39 8.44 -15.94
CA ILE A 147 -0.60 7.32 -15.42
C ILE A 147 -0.11 6.43 -16.57
N ASP A 148 -0.99 6.09 -17.50
CA ASP A 148 -0.65 5.25 -18.65
C ASP A 148 0.35 5.94 -19.58
N GLU A 149 0.24 7.26 -19.77
CA GLU A 149 1.21 8.05 -20.50
C GLU A 149 2.58 8.05 -19.83
N GLY A 150 2.64 8.27 -18.52
CA GLY A 150 3.85 8.15 -17.70
C GLY A 150 4.54 6.80 -17.92
N LYS A 151 3.79 5.71 -17.78
CA LYS A 151 4.29 4.34 -18.02
C LYS A 151 4.79 4.14 -19.45
N ARG A 152 4.21 4.80 -20.46
CA ARG A 152 4.69 4.74 -21.84
C ARG A 152 5.98 5.54 -22.05
N ARG A 153 6.05 6.78 -21.55
CA ARG A 153 7.21 7.67 -21.71
C ARG A 153 8.44 7.20 -20.94
N MET A 154 8.21 6.58 -19.78
CA MET A 154 9.27 6.00 -18.95
C MET A 154 9.64 4.58 -19.35
N ARG A 155 8.96 4.00 -20.36
CA ARG A 155 9.25 2.65 -20.83
C ARG A 155 10.63 2.62 -21.50
N GLY A 156 11.59 1.97 -20.84
CA GLY A 156 12.95 1.83 -21.34
C GLY A 156 13.93 2.88 -20.81
N TRP A 157 13.54 3.67 -19.81
CA TRP A 157 14.49 4.48 -19.05
C TRP A 157 15.60 3.61 -18.49
N THR A 158 16.82 4.09 -18.66
CA THR A 158 17.99 3.53 -18.00
C THR A 158 18.08 4.09 -16.59
N ARG A 159 18.93 3.47 -15.77
CA ARG A 159 19.21 3.97 -14.43
C ARG A 159 19.73 5.41 -14.43
N ALA A 160 20.53 5.80 -15.42
CA ALA A 160 21.03 7.16 -15.54
C ALA A 160 19.90 8.18 -15.83
N ASP A 161 18.87 7.76 -16.56
CA ASP A 161 17.69 8.60 -16.82
C ASP A 161 16.87 8.81 -15.54
N ALA A 162 16.68 7.74 -14.75
CA ALA A 162 16.02 7.82 -13.45
C ALA A 162 16.81 8.68 -12.44
N ASP A 163 18.13 8.51 -12.37
CA ASP A 163 19.01 9.32 -11.52
C ASP A 163 18.93 10.81 -11.89
N THR A 164 18.94 11.12 -13.20
CA THR A 164 18.81 12.51 -13.70
C THR A 164 17.44 13.10 -13.37
N PHE A 165 16.38 12.31 -13.53
CA PHE A 165 15.03 12.72 -13.19
C PHE A 165 14.90 13.06 -11.70
N MET A 166 15.43 12.22 -10.81
CA MET A 166 15.40 12.46 -9.37
C MET A 166 16.26 13.66 -8.96
N ALA A 167 17.44 13.83 -9.57
CA ALA A 167 18.31 14.96 -9.28
C ALA A 167 17.63 16.31 -9.60
N GLU A 168 16.89 16.40 -10.70
CA GLU A 168 16.15 17.62 -11.05
C GLU A 168 14.99 17.88 -10.07
N TRP A 169 14.28 16.84 -9.64
CA TRP A 169 13.26 16.97 -8.60
C TRP A 169 13.82 17.57 -7.31
N HIS A 170 14.93 17.02 -6.81
CA HIS A 170 15.57 17.52 -5.60
C HIS A 170 16.05 18.97 -5.78
N ALA A 171 16.61 19.31 -6.95
CA ALA A 171 17.04 20.67 -7.24
C ALA A 171 15.86 21.67 -7.27
N VAL A 172 14.70 21.26 -7.80
CA VAL A 172 13.48 22.06 -7.79
C VAL A 172 12.93 22.24 -6.37
N ALA A 173 12.86 21.16 -5.59
CA ALA A 173 12.38 21.21 -4.20
C ALA A 173 13.27 22.11 -3.32
N GLU A 174 14.59 22.01 -3.47
CA GLU A 174 15.55 22.90 -2.79
C GLU A 174 15.34 24.36 -3.18
N ALA A 175 15.13 24.64 -4.47
CA ALA A 175 14.89 25.99 -4.96
C ALA A 175 13.57 26.57 -4.42
N TYR A 176 12.50 25.78 -4.36
CA TYR A 176 11.25 26.18 -3.71
C TYR A 176 11.44 26.48 -2.24
N GLY A 177 12.16 25.62 -1.51
CA GLY A 177 12.49 25.86 -0.10
C GLY A 177 13.26 27.17 0.10
N ALA A 178 14.28 27.44 -0.72
CA ALA A 178 15.05 28.67 -0.63
C ALA A 178 14.22 29.93 -0.90
N LEU A 179 13.28 29.88 -1.85
CA LEU A 179 12.37 31.00 -2.14
C LEU A 179 11.37 31.23 -1.00
N PHE A 180 10.85 30.14 -0.42
CA PHE A 180 9.97 30.19 0.73
C PHE A 180 10.68 30.78 1.96
N ASP A 181 11.89 30.32 2.27
CA ASP A 181 12.72 30.82 3.38
C ASP A 181 13.06 32.31 3.20
N ALA A 182 13.22 32.76 1.96
CA ALA A 182 13.44 34.16 1.62
C ALA A 182 12.15 35.02 1.64
N GLY A 183 10.98 34.42 1.87
CA GLY A 183 9.69 35.11 1.90
C GLY A 183 9.23 35.61 0.53
N VAL A 184 9.70 34.98 -0.56
CA VAL A 184 9.31 35.33 -1.93
C VAL A 184 7.85 34.94 -2.16
N ALA A 185 7.09 35.80 -2.84
CA ALA A 185 5.70 35.50 -3.17
C ALA A 185 5.61 34.35 -4.20
N PRO A 186 4.63 33.44 -4.09
CA PRO A 186 4.52 32.28 -4.98
C PRO A 186 4.25 32.64 -6.46
N ASP A 187 3.70 33.83 -6.72
CA ASP A 187 3.47 34.38 -8.06
C ASP A 187 4.61 35.29 -8.57
N ALA A 188 5.68 35.47 -7.77
CA ALA A 188 6.83 36.28 -8.17
C ALA A 188 7.57 35.67 -9.37
N PRO A 189 8.22 36.49 -10.22
CA PRO A 189 8.95 35.99 -11.39
C PRO A 189 9.93 34.85 -11.09
N GLU A 190 10.68 34.95 -9.99
CA GLU A 190 11.65 33.95 -9.55
C GLU A 190 10.97 32.62 -9.16
N ALA A 191 9.81 32.67 -8.50
CA ALA A 191 9.00 31.49 -8.19
C ALA A 191 8.41 30.86 -9.45
N GLN A 192 8.02 31.69 -10.43
CA GLN A 192 7.51 31.25 -11.72
C GLN A 192 8.59 30.61 -12.62
N GLU A 193 9.86 30.99 -12.46
CA GLU A 193 10.99 30.32 -13.12
C GLU A 193 11.27 28.93 -12.54
N VAL A 194 11.25 28.78 -11.21
CA VAL A 194 11.38 27.47 -10.57
C VAL A 194 10.17 26.60 -10.90
N THR A 195 8.97 27.18 -10.98
CA THR A 195 7.75 26.46 -11.36
C THR A 195 7.71 26.05 -12.83
N ASP A 196 8.36 26.81 -13.72
CA ASP A 196 8.58 26.39 -15.11
C ASP A 196 9.46 25.14 -15.17
N ARG A 197 10.55 25.10 -14.38
CA ARG A 197 11.39 23.90 -14.27
C ARG A 197 10.62 22.71 -13.73
N HIS A 198 9.84 22.90 -12.68
CA HIS A 198 8.95 21.87 -12.15
C HIS A 198 7.97 21.36 -13.21
N TYR A 199 7.31 22.26 -13.94
CA TYR A 199 6.37 21.89 -15.00
C TYR A 199 7.04 21.08 -16.12
N ARG A 200 8.24 21.50 -16.57
CA ARG A 200 9.02 20.77 -17.58
C ARG A 200 9.46 19.40 -17.08
N TRP A 201 9.82 19.28 -15.81
CA TRP A 201 10.15 18.02 -15.19
C TRP A 201 8.94 17.06 -15.16
N ILE A 202 7.75 17.55 -14.76
CA ILE A 202 6.50 16.78 -14.83
C ILE A 202 6.20 16.33 -16.28
N CYS A 203 6.47 17.20 -17.26
CA CYS A 203 6.31 16.91 -18.69
C CYS A 203 7.13 15.72 -19.19
N LEU A 204 8.15 15.26 -18.46
CA LEU A 204 8.87 14.03 -18.82
C LEU A 204 8.01 12.77 -18.60
N GLY A 205 7.11 12.81 -17.61
CA GLY A 205 6.15 11.72 -17.36
C GLY A 205 4.88 11.87 -18.19
N TRP A 206 4.20 13.00 -18.09
CA TRP A 206 2.94 13.27 -18.78
C TRP A 206 2.80 14.77 -19.00
N THR A 207 2.00 15.20 -19.96
CA THR A 207 1.86 16.64 -20.25
C THR A 207 0.57 17.19 -19.63
N PRO A 208 0.62 17.83 -18.46
CA PRO A 208 -0.58 18.36 -17.82
C PRO A 208 -1.07 19.64 -18.52
N ASN A 209 -2.39 19.76 -18.65
CA ASN A 209 -3.06 21.03 -18.97
C ASN A 209 -3.24 21.90 -17.70
N ARG A 210 -3.84 23.09 -17.84
CA ARG A 210 -4.07 24.01 -16.71
C ARG A 210 -4.77 23.35 -15.52
N GLU A 211 -5.88 22.66 -15.77
CA GLU A 211 -6.71 22.03 -14.74
C GLU A 211 -5.95 20.94 -13.99
N SER A 212 -5.31 20.06 -14.73
CA SER A 212 -4.59 18.89 -14.21
C SER A 212 -3.30 19.27 -13.49
N TYR A 213 -2.58 20.32 -13.94
CA TYR A 213 -1.41 20.85 -13.22
C TYR A 213 -1.81 21.56 -11.91
N THR A 214 -2.92 22.29 -11.92
CA THR A 214 -3.48 22.88 -10.69
C THR A 214 -3.96 21.79 -9.73
N GLY A 215 -4.54 20.71 -10.27
CA GLY A 215 -4.90 19.50 -9.51
C GLY A 215 -3.68 18.87 -8.82
N LEU A 216 -2.53 18.79 -9.51
CA LEU A 216 -1.29 18.29 -8.93
C LEU A 216 -0.81 19.15 -7.75
N GLY A 217 -0.91 20.47 -7.84
CA GLY A 217 -0.58 21.36 -6.71
C GLY A 217 -1.46 21.09 -5.49
N ARG A 218 -2.77 20.87 -5.68
CA ARG A 218 -3.69 20.51 -4.58
C ARG A 218 -3.32 19.16 -3.95
N LEU A 219 -2.96 18.18 -4.77
CA LEU A 219 -2.53 16.86 -4.32
C LEU A 219 -1.34 16.93 -3.35
N TYR A 220 -0.38 17.82 -3.59
CA TYR A 220 0.77 17.99 -2.70
C TYR A 220 0.41 18.46 -1.29
N VAL A 221 -0.76 19.07 -1.10
CA VAL A 221 -1.26 19.49 0.21
C VAL A 221 -2.23 18.47 0.79
N ASP A 222 -3.14 17.95 -0.02
CA ASP A 222 -4.26 17.10 0.45
C ASP A 222 -3.84 15.66 0.77
N ALA A 223 -2.69 15.22 0.25
CA ALA A 223 -2.14 13.89 0.48
C ALA A 223 -1.03 13.92 1.54
N PRO A 224 -1.21 13.26 2.70
CA PRO A 224 -0.21 13.26 3.78
C PRO A 224 1.19 12.85 3.33
N ASP A 225 1.30 11.84 2.46
CA ASP A 225 2.58 11.33 1.98
C ASP A 225 3.37 12.33 1.11
N PHE A 226 2.67 13.21 0.39
CA PHE A 226 3.30 14.26 -0.41
C PHE A 226 3.57 15.51 0.44
N LYS A 227 2.62 15.88 1.30
CA LYS A 227 2.75 17.05 2.19
C LYS A 227 3.98 16.93 3.09
N VAL A 228 4.22 15.75 3.65
CA VAL A 228 5.39 15.50 4.51
C VAL A 228 6.72 15.73 3.77
N GLN A 229 6.80 15.51 2.46
CA GLN A 229 8.06 15.71 1.71
C GLN A 229 8.43 17.19 1.59
N PHE A 230 7.45 18.08 1.50
CA PHE A 230 7.67 19.53 1.48
C PHE A 230 7.77 20.10 2.90
N ASP A 231 6.85 19.71 3.79
CA ASP A 231 6.78 20.25 5.15
C ASP A 231 7.89 19.74 6.08
N ALA A 232 8.55 18.63 5.75
CA ALA A 232 9.76 18.20 6.45
C ALA A 232 10.87 19.26 6.43
N ARG A 233 10.85 20.17 5.44
CA ARG A 233 11.79 21.28 5.33
C ARG A 233 11.32 22.51 6.09
N ALA A 234 10.09 22.94 5.85
CA ALA A 234 9.49 24.08 6.53
C ALA A 234 7.97 23.95 6.54
N GLU A 235 7.36 24.21 7.69
CA GLU A 235 5.90 24.20 7.84
C GLU A 235 5.26 25.23 6.90
N GLY A 236 4.31 24.79 6.06
CA GLY A 236 3.62 25.65 5.10
C GLY A 236 4.25 25.72 3.71
N LEU A 237 5.37 25.01 3.48
CA LEU A 237 6.01 24.96 2.16
C LEU A 237 5.11 24.28 1.12
N ALA A 238 4.38 23.22 1.51
CA ALA A 238 3.47 22.53 0.59
C ALA A 238 2.37 23.48 0.04
N GLU A 239 1.78 24.30 0.91
CA GLU A 239 0.77 25.30 0.53
C GLU A 239 1.35 26.38 -0.37
N TRP A 240 2.57 26.83 -0.10
CA TRP A 240 3.25 27.82 -0.94
C TRP A 240 3.55 27.25 -2.34
N VAL A 241 3.99 25.99 -2.43
CA VAL A 241 4.23 25.32 -3.73
C VAL A 241 2.94 25.13 -4.50
N ARG A 242 1.84 24.74 -3.84
CA ARG A 242 0.50 24.69 -4.45
C ARG A 242 0.12 26.03 -5.08
N ASP A 243 0.34 27.13 -4.34
CA ASP A 243 -0.04 28.47 -4.81
C ASP A 243 0.83 28.92 -5.98
N ALA A 244 2.13 28.58 -5.97
CA ALA A 244 3.04 28.85 -7.09
C ALA A 244 2.64 28.08 -8.37
N ILE A 245 2.26 26.81 -8.22
CA ILE A 245 1.72 25.96 -9.30
C ILE A 245 0.42 26.53 -9.85
N ALA A 246 -0.51 26.96 -8.99
CA ALA A 246 -1.77 27.54 -9.41
C ALA A 246 -1.56 28.85 -10.20
N ALA A 247 -0.70 29.75 -9.70
CA ALA A 247 -0.35 30.98 -10.39
C ALA A 247 0.30 30.71 -11.77
N TYR A 248 1.18 29.72 -11.84
CA TYR A 248 1.82 29.32 -13.09
C TYR A 248 0.84 28.74 -14.10
N ALA A 249 -0.01 27.81 -13.66
CA ALA A 249 -1.03 27.20 -14.50
C ALA A 249 -1.95 28.26 -15.10
N GLU A 250 -2.38 29.21 -14.26
CA GLU A 250 -3.25 30.31 -14.68
C GLU A 250 -2.58 31.23 -15.71
N ALA A 251 -1.30 31.53 -15.52
CA ALA A 251 -0.57 32.45 -16.38
C ALA A 251 -0.09 31.82 -17.70
N ARG A 252 0.24 30.52 -17.73
CA ARG A 252 1.04 29.93 -18.84
C ARG A 252 0.45 28.70 -19.52
N LEU A 253 -0.55 28.05 -18.94
CA LEU A 253 -1.11 26.80 -19.49
C LEU A 253 -2.50 27.02 -20.07
N SER A 254 -2.84 26.33 -21.15
CA SER A 254 -4.21 26.30 -21.69
C SER A 254 -5.03 25.20 -21.03
#